data_AF-A0A8B6CUV4-F1
#
_entry.id   AF-A0A8B6CUV4-F1
#
_cell.length_a   1.000
_cell.length_b   1.000
_cell.length_c   1.000
_cell.angle_alpha   90.00
_cell.angle_beta   90.00
_cell.angle_gamma   90.00
#
_symmetry.space_group_name_H-M   'P 1'
#
loop_
_entity.id
_entity.type
_entity.pdbx_description
1 polymer ?
#
loop_
_entity_poly.entity_id
_entity_poly.type
_entity_poly.pdbx_seq_one_letter_code
_entity_poly.pdbx_strand_id
1 'polypeptide(L)'
;MYDIFGKYGAIRQIRVGNTPDTKGTAFVVYEDIFDAKNACDHLSGFNVCNRYLVVLYYQANKAFKKTDDVKKQEEITKMKQKYGLTTPERK
;
A
#
# COMPACT_ATOMS: atom_id res chain seq x y z
N MET A 1 -10.68 2.01 -14.46
CA MET A 1 -9.52 1.28 -13.89
C MET A 1 -8.99 0.27 -14.89
N TYR A 2 -9.81 -0.72 -15.28
CA TYR A 2 -9.44 -1.67 -16.34
C TYR A 2 -9.12 -0.98 -17.67
N ASP A 3 -9.79 0.11 -18.04
CA ASP A 3 -9.50 0.82 -19.31
C ASP A 3 -8.17 1.58 -19.32
N ILE A 4 -7.63 1.93 -18.15
CA ILE A 4 -6.37 2.67 -18.04
C ILE A 4 -5.21 1.68 -17.99
N PHE A 5 -5.28 0.71 -17.08
CA PHE A 5 -4.24 -0.27 -16.87
C PHE A 5 -4.26 -1.38 -17.95
N GLY A 6 -5.42 -1.72 -18.51
CA GLY A 6 -5.56 -2.80 -19.49
C GLY A 6 -4.98 -2.50 -20.87
N LYS A 7 -4.62 -1.23 -21.14
CA LYS A 7 -3.90 -0.85 -22.37
C LYS A 7 -2.48 -1.38 -22.42
N TYR A 8 -1.89 -1.68 -21.27
CA TYR A 8 -0.49 -2.10 -21.17
C TYR A 8 -0.33 -3.62 -21.13
N GLY A 9 -1.42 -4.37 -20.88
CA GLY A 9 -1.33 -5.81 -20.72
C GLY A 9 -2.56 -6.46 -20.11
N ALA A 10 -2.54 -7.79 -20.07
CA ALA A 10 -3.58 -8.58 -19.43
C ALA A 10 -3.52 -8.41 -17.89
N ILE A 11 -4.63 -7.94 -17.31
CA ILE A 11 -4.74 -7.73 -15.87
C ILE A 11 -5.25 -9.01 -15.21
N ARG A 12 -4.49 -9.52 -14.26
CA ARG A 12 -4.87 -10.65 -13.41
C ARG A 12 -5.87 -10.24 -12.34
N GLN A 13 -5.60 -9.14 -11.64
CA GLN A 13 -6.47 -8.66 -10.57
C GLN A 13 -6.26 -7.16 -10.29
N ILE A 14 -7.34 -6.46 -9.92
CA ILE A 14 -7.27 -5.13 -9.31
C ILE A 14 -7.90 -5.20 -7.92
N ARG A 15 -7.20 -4.70 -6.91
CA ARG A 15 -7.71 -4.57 -5.53
C ARG A 15 -7.71 -3.11 -5.14
N VAL A 16 -8.89 -2.54 -4.90
CA VAL A 16 -9.04 -1.14 -4.50
C VAL A 16 -9.21 -1.06 -2.99
N GLY A 17 -8.49 -0.15 -2.33
CA GLY A 17 -8.65 0.09 -0.90
C GLY A 17 -10.04 0.63 -0.57
N ASN A 18 -10.74 -0.03 0.35
CA ASN A 18 -12.13 0.29 0.74
C ASN A 18 -12.23 0.92 2.14
N THR A 19 -11.17 0.91 2.94
CA THR A 19 -11.15 1.52 4.28
C THR A 19 -10.78 3.00 4.20
N PRO A 20 -11.13 3.83 5.20
CA PRO A 20 -10.74 5.24 5.24
C PRO A 20 -9.22 5.44 5.07
N ASP A 21 -8.41 4.55 5.65
CA ASP A 21 -6.94 4.62 5.60
C ASP A 21 -6.35 4.18 4.24
N THR A 22 -7.10 3.44 3.44
CA THR A 22 -6.64 2.89 2.14
C THR A 22 -7.36 3.51 0.94
N LYS A 23 -8.36 4.37 1.18
CA LYS A 23 -9.14 5.04 0.14
C LYS A 23 -8.22 5.88 -0.74
N GLY A 24 -8.24 5.61 -2.04
CA GLY A 24 -7.37 6.26 -3.03
C GLY A 24 -6.08 5.49 -3.34
N THR A 25 -5.86 4.34 -2.71
CA THR A 25 -4.79 3.40 -3.08
C THR A 25 -5.38 2.14 -3.70
N ALA A 26 -4.65 1.52 -4.62
CA ALA A 26 -5.05 0.28 -5.27
C ALA A 26 -3.81 -0.55 -5.63
N PHE A 27 -3.99 -1.87 -5.68
CA PHE A 27 -3.01 -2.81 -6.22
C PHE A 27 -3.51 -3.32 -7.57
N VAL A 28 -2.67 -3.19 -8.59
CA VAL A 28 -2.91 -3.74 -9.93
C VAL A 28 -1.90 -4.86 -10.15
N VAL A 29 -2.40 -6.05 -10.48
CA VAL A 29 -1.59 -7.24 -10.75
C VAL A 29 -1.77 -7.60 -12.22
N TYR A 30 -0.68 -7.62 -12.96
CA TYR A 30 -0.63 -8.09 -14.34
C TYR A 30 -0.25 -9.56 -14.41
N GLU A 31 -0.54 -10.21 -15.53
CA GLU A 31 -0.04 -11.56 -15.82
C GLU A 31 1.44 -11.56 -16.21
N ASP A 32 1.89 -10.54 -16.97
CA ASP A 32 3.29 -10.38 -17.38
C ASP A 32 4.00 -9.26 -16.60
N ILE A 33 5.28 -9.49 -16.28
CA ILE A 33 6.16 -8.51 -15.64
C ILE A 33 6.53 -7.36 -16.58
N PHE A 34 6.65 -7.60 -17.89
CA PHE A 34 7.00 -6.56 -18.86
C PHE A 34 5.87 -5.54 -19.02
N ASP A 35 4.63 -6.01 -18.98
CA ASP A 35 3.42 -5.17 -19.01
C ASP A 35 3.35 -4.27 -17.76
N ALA A 36 3.63 -4.84 -16.59
CA ALA A 36 3.69 -4.09 -15.33
C ALA A 36 4.77 -3.01 -15.35
N LYS A 37 5.93 -3.31 -15.95
CA LYS A 37 7.00 -2.31 -16.13
C LYS A 37 6.57 -1.18 -17.05
N ASN A 38 6.02 -1.52 -18.21
CA ASN A 38 5.56 -0.55 -19.19
C ASN A 38 4.48 0.38 -18.60
N ALA A 39 3.54 -0.18 -17.83
CA ALA A 39 2.53 0.58 -17.12
C ALA A 39 3.13 1.52 -16.08
N CYS A 40 4.13 1.08 -15.31
CA CYS A 40 4.76 1.90 -14.27
C CYS A 40 5.45 3.14 -14.85
N ASP A 41 6.14 2.98 -15.98
CA ASP A 41 6.89 4.06 -16.63
C ASP A 41 5.95 5.11 -17.25
N HIS A 42 4.84 4.68 -17.87
CA HIS A 42 3.95 5.57 -18.61
C HIS A 42 2.77 6.14 -17.80
N LEU A 43 2.32 5.44 -16.75
CA LEU A 43 1.19 5.90 -15.93
C LEU A 43 1.62 6.74 -14.73
N SER A 44 2.92 6.82 -14.46
CA SER A 44 3.47 7.74 -13.45
C SER A 44 3.21 9.18 -13.88
N GLY A 45 2.43 9.93 -13.10
CA GLY A 45 2.04 11.30 -13.45
C GLY A 45 0.90 11.38 -14.46
N PHE A 46 0.16 10.29 -14.70
CA PHE A 46 -1.05 10.33 -15.54
C PHE A 46 -2.19 11.07 -14.82
N ASN A 47 -2.83 12.02 -15.49
CA ASN A 47 -3.94 12.78 -14.91
C ASN A 47 -5.27 12.03 -15.05
N VAL A 48 -5.90 11.73 -13.92
CA VAL A 48 -7.24 11.15 -13.83
C VAL A 48 -8.09 12.03 -12.92
N CYS A 49 -9.18 12.55 -13.45
CA CYS A 49 -10.14 13.38 -12.71
C CYS A 49 -9.46 14.55 -11.96
N ASN A 50 -8.55 15.27 -12.65
CA ASN A 50 -7.82 16.41 -12.09
C ASN A 50 -6.83 16.04 -10.97
N ARG A 51 -6.41 14.77 -10.90
CA ARG A 51 -5.40 14.27 -9.95
C ARG A 51 -4.38 13.41 -10.68
N TYR A 52 -3.11 13.58 -10.34
CA TYR A 52 -2.03 12.81 -10.94
C TYR A 52 -1.83 11.48 -10.19
N LEU A 53 -1.78 10.39 -10.94
CA LEU A 53 -1.52 9.06 -10.40
C LEU A 53 -0.05 8.91 -10.02
N VAL A 54 0.17 8.25 -8.89
CA VAL A 54 1.48 7.76 -8.47
C VAL A 54 1.47 6.24 -8.62
N VAL A 55 2.35 5.72 -9.47
CA VAL A 55 2.48 4.29 -9.73
C VAL A 55 3.83 3.82 -9.23
N LEU A 56 3.84 2.77 -8.41
CA LEU A 56 5.04 2.23 -7.79
C LEU A 56 4.98 0.70 -7.83
N TYR A 57 6.15 0.07 -7.95
CA TYR A 57 6.25 -1.37 -7.74
C TYR A 57 5.87 -1.73 -6.31
N TYR A 58 5.18 -2.85 -6.17
CA TYR A 58 4.82 -3.39 -4.87
C TYR A 58 6.08 -3.74 -4.06
N GLN A 59 6.21 -3.15 -2.87
CA GLN A 59 7.26 -3.45 -1.93
C GLN A 59 6.64 -4.06 -0.67
N ALA A 60 6.78 -5.39 -0.51
CA ALA A 60 6.23 -6.12 0.64
C ALA A 60 6.65 -5.50 1.98
N ASN A 61 7.93 -5.12 2.09
CA ASN A 61 8.47 -4.49 3.30
C ASN A 61 7.78 -3.18 3.68
N LYS A 62 7.24 -2.41 2.72
CA LYS A 62 6.47 -1.19 3.04
C LYS A 62 5.01 -1.50 3.36
N ALA A 63 4.43 -2.52 2.72
CA ALA A 63 3.04 -2.91 2.94
C ALA A 63 2.79 -3.45 4.36
N PHE A 64 3.74 -4.19 4.93
CA PHE A 64 3.57 -4.80 6.26
C PHE A 64 4.01 -3.92 7.43
N LYS A 65 4.71 -2.80 7.19
CA LYS A 65 5.20 -1.90 8.26
C LYS A 65 4.10 -1.50 9.25
N LYS A 66 2.95 -1.04 8.74
CA LYS A 66 1.83 -0.63 9.60
C LYS A 66 1.32 -1.76 10.49
N THR A 67 1.22 -2.98 9.96
CA THR A 67 0.79 -4.15 10.73
C THR A 67 1.83 -4.55 11.78
N ASP A 68 3.11 -4.47 11.42
CA ASP A 68 4.23 -4.73 12.32
C ASP A 68 4.26 -3.75 13.50
N ASP A 69 4.05 -2.46 13.21
CA ASP A 69 4.02 -1.39 14.22
C ASP A 69 2.86 -1.58 15.20
N VAL A 70 1.66 -1.93 14.71
CA VAL A 70 0.50 -2.21 15.56
C VAL A 70 0.76 -3.42 16.47
N LYS A 71 1.29 -4.52 15.93
CA LYS A 71 1.63 -5.72 16.72
C LYS A 71 2.65 -5.41 17.81
N LYS A 72 3.71 -4.65 17.47
CA LYS A 72 4.72 -4.22 18.45
C LYS A 72 4.12 -3.36 19.55
N GLN A 73 3.21 -2.45 19.20
CA GLN A 73 2.53 -1.60 20.18
C GLN A 73 1.68 -2.44 21.15
N GLU A 74 0.97 -3.46 20.66
CA GLU A 74 0.18 -4.38 21.49
C GLU A 74 1.08 -5.24 22.40
N GLU A 75 2.18 -5.77 21.89
CA GLU A 75 3.14 -6.54 22.69
C GLU A 75 3.77 -5.69 23.80
N ILE A 76 4.17 -4.47 23.47
CA ILE A 76 4.68 -3.49 24.45
C ILE A 76 3.60 -3.21 25.52
N THR A 77 2.34 -3.07 25.12
CA THR A 77 1.24 -2.78 26.05
C THR A 77 0.97 -3.96 26.99
N LYS A 78 0.97 -5.19 26.47
CA LYS A 78 0.85 -6.42 27.28
C LYS A 78 2.03 -6.60 28.24
N MET A 79 3.25 -6.33 27.78
CA MET A 79 4.46 -6.34 28.62
C MET A 79 4.35 -5.30 29.75
N LYS A 80 3.95 -4.07 29.43
CA LYS A 80 3.77 -3.01 30.45
C LYS A 80 2.74 -3.40 31.51
N GLN A 81 1.61 -3.99 31.12
CA GLN A 81 0.60 -4.48 32.06
C GLN A 81 1.12 -5.63 32.92
N LYS A 82 1.82 -6.60 32.32
CA LYS A 82 2.36 -7.77 33.02
C LYS A 82 3.42 -7.40 34.06
N TYR A 83 4.24 -6.39 33.77
CA TYR A 83 5.38 -6.00 34.62
C TYR A 83 5.16 -4.68 35.39
N GLY A 84 3.98 -4.06 35.31
CA GLY A 84 3.67 -2.81 36.01
C GLY A 84 4.55 -1.61 35.61
N LEU A 85 5.09 -1.61 34.38
CA LEU A 85 6.05 -0.61 33.92
C LEU A 85 5.34 0.61 33.33
N THR A 86 5.42 1.76 34.01
CA THR A 86 5.06 3.07 33.43
C THR A 86 6.25 3.67 32.69
N THR A 87 6.12 3.87 31.38
CA THR A 87 7.13 4.59 30.59
C THR A 87 6.92 6.09 30.77
N PRO A 88 7.89 6.87 31.26
CA PRO A 88 7.78 8.31 31.27
C PRO A 88 7.74 8.83 29.83
N GLU A 89 6.79 9.72 29.53
CA GLU A 89 6.74 10.42 28.24
C GLU A 89 8.02 11.23 28.07
N ARG A 90 8.67 11.06 26.92
CA ARG A 90 9.84 11.87 26.55
C ARG A 90 9.33 13.29 26.26
N LYS A 91 9.66 14.25 27.14
CA LYS A 91 9.49 15.69 26.91
C LYS A 91 10.20 16.13 25.63
#